data_AF-K8EJG4-F1
#
_entry.id   AF-K8EJG4-F1
#
_cell.length_a   1.000
_cell.length_b   1.000
_cell.length_c   1.000
_cell.angle_alpha   90.00
_cell.angle_beta   90.00
_cell.angle_gamma   90.00
#
_symmetry.space_group_name_H-M   'P 1'
#
loop_
_entity.id
_entity.type
_entity.pdbx_description
1 polymer ?
#
loop_
_entity_poly.entity_id
_entity_poly.type
_entity_poly.pdbx_seq_one_letter_code
_entity_poly.pdbx_strand_id
1 'polypeptide(L)' 'MIKGFIFDLDGVITDTAEYHYLAWRELANKLGISIDRKFNEQLKGISRTDSLEKILNYGGKKSNLL' A
#
# COMPACT_ATOMS: atom_id res chain seq x y z
N MET A 1 -15.00 -32.77 12.55
CA MET A 1 -13.88 -32.14 13.28
C MET A 1 -13.31 -31.02 12.44
N ILE A 2 -13.04 -29.87 13.06
CA ILE A 2 -12.31 -28.78 12.41
C ILE A 2 -10.84 -29.19 12.29
N LYS A 3 -10.24 -28.99 11.11
CA LYS A 3 -8.86 -29.38 10.82
C LYS A 3 -7.83 -28.25 10.97
N GLY A 4 -8.27 -27.00 10.98
CA GLY A 4 -7.40 -25.84 11.16
C GLY A 4 -8.06 -24.53 10.70
N PHE A 5 -7.39 -23.42 10.98
CA PHE A 5 -7.76 -22.07 10.54
C PHE A 5 -6.53 -21.39 9.93
N ILE A 6 -6.74 -20.56 8.92
CA ILE A 6 -5.73 -19.69 8.32
C ILE A 6 -6.18 -18.26 8.57
N PHE A 7 -5.28 -17.45 9.09
CA PHE A 7 -5.53 -16.05 9.41
C PHE A 7 -4.63 -15.18 8.53
N ASP A 8 -5.21 -14.10 8.03
CA ASP A 8 -4.44 -12.97 7.51
C ASP A 8 -3.80 -12.20 8.69
N LEU A 9 -2.87 -11.31 8.40
CA LEU A 9 -2.22 -10.47 9.39
C LEU A 9 -3.01 -9.17 9.63
N ASP A 10 -3.16 -8.37 8.59
CA ASP A 10 -3.72 -7.01 8.68
C ASP A 10 -5.23 -7.05 8.98
N GLY A 11 -5.65 -6.34 10.02
CA GLY A 11 -7.04 -6.29 10.46
C GLY A 11 -7.59 -7.58 11.07
N VAL A 12 -6.80 -8.67 11.11
CA VAL A 12 -7.19 -9.95 11.72
C VAL A 12 -6.38 -10.22 12.98
N ILE A 13 -5.05 -10.26 12.88
CA ILE A 13 -4.16 -10.45 14.03
C ILE A 13 -3.75 -9.10 14.61
N THR A 14 -3.52 -8.09 13.76
CA THR A 14 -3.17 -6.74 14.20
C THR A 14 -3.51 -5.70 13.13
N ASP A 15 -3.61 -4.42 13.51
CA ASP A 15 -3.83 -3.32 12.56
C ASP A 15 -2.48 -2.79 12.06
N THR A 16 -2.20 -3.02 10.77
CA THR A 16 -0.98 -2.57 10.10
C THR A 16 -1.23 -1.53 9.02
N ALA A 17 -2.49 -1.31 8.64
CA ALA A 17 -2.88 -0.45 7.53
C ALA A 17 -2.38 0.99 7.71
N GLU A 18 -2.39 1.51 8.94
CA GLU A 18 -1.89 2.85 9.26
C GLU A 18 -0.38 2.97 9.00
N TYR A 19 0.41 1.98 9.39
CA TYR A 19 1.86 2.02 9.21
C TYR A 19 2.25 1.93 7.73
N HIS A 20 1.52 1.13 6.95
CA HIS A 20 1.69 1.09 5.50
C HIS A 20 1.36 2.45 4.87
N TYR A 21 0.27 3.10 5.27
CA TYR A 21 -0.07 4.44 4.79
C TYR A 21 1.03 5.45 5.10
N LEU A 22 1.52 5.48 6.34
CA LEU A 22 2.56 6.43 6.75
C LEU A 22 3.85 6.25 5.93
N ALA A 23 4.27 5.00 5.73
CA ALA A 23 5.45 4.67 4.93
C ALA A 23 5.28 5.06 3.46
N TRP A 24 4.14 4.73 2.85
CA TRP A 24 3.85 5.12 1.46
C TRP A 24 3.73 6.62 1.30
N ARG A 25 3.11 7.32 2.25
CA ARG A 25 2.99 8.77 2.23
C ARG A 25 4.37 9.44 2.32
N GLU A 26 5.24 8.94 3.18
CA GLU A 26 6.61 9.45 3.28
C GLU A 26 7.36 9.30 1.96
N LEU A 27 7.29 8.11 1.33
CA LEU A 27 7.92 7.86 0.04
C LEU A 27 7.33 8.74 -1.07
N ALA A 28 6.00 8.80 -1.15
CA ALA A 28 5.30 9.62 -2.13
C ALA A 28 5.71 11.09 -2.00
N ASN A 29 5.77 11.62 -0.77
CA ASN A 29 6.21 12.99 -0.50
C ASN A 29 7.65 13.25 -0.97
N LYS A 30 8.59 12.31 -0.74
CA LYS A 30 9.97 12.40 -1.28
C LYS A 30 9.99 12.43 -2.80
N LEU A 31 9.02 11.79 -3.44
CA LEU A 31 8.82 11.80 -4.89
C LEU A 31 7.96 12.98 -5.35
N GLY A 32 7.54 13.91 -4.49
CA GLY A 32 6.68 15.04 -4.87
C GLY A 32 5.25 14.62 -5.25
N ILE A 33 4.77 13.50 -4.72
CA ILE A 33 3.41 12.96 -4.92
C ILE A 33 2.67 13.06 -3.57
N SER A 34 1.51 13.70 -3.55
CA SER A 34 0.68 13.76 -2.35
C SER A 34 -0.38 12.66 -2.40
N ILE A 35 -0.34 11.73 -1.44
CA ILE A 35 -1.37 10.69 -1.30
C ILE A 35 -2.15 10.85 0.01
N ASP A 36 -3.46 10.67 -0.07
CA ASP A 36 -4.34 10.69 1.08
C ASP A 36 -4.80 9.27 1.47
N ARG A 37 -5.59 9.19 2.54
CA ARG A 37 -6.13 7.91 3.01
C ARG A 37 -7.08 7.26 2.01
N LYS A 38 -7.81 8.08 1.25
CA LYS A 38 -8.75 7.61 0.23
C LYS A 38 -8.01 6.90 -0.91
N PHE A 39 -6.85 7.40 -1.30
CA PHE A 39 -5.95 6.73 -2.24
C PHE A 39 -5.36 5.45 -1.62
N ASN A 40 -4.93 5.49 -0.35
CA ASN A 40 -4.31 4.34 0.33
C ASN A 40 -5.22 3.10 0.39
N GLU A 41 -6.54 3.27 0.44
CA GLU A 41 -7.48 2.14 0.35
C GLU A 41 -7.28 1.30 -0.92
N GLN A 42 -6.79 1.92 -2.00
CA GLN A 42 -6.48 1.22 -3.26
C GLN A 42 -5.14 0.47 -3.24
N LEU A 43 -4.41 0.48 -2.11
CA LEU A 43 -3.13 -0.21 -1.92
C LEU A 43 -3.23 -1.41 -0.97
N LYS A 44 -4.38 -1.60 -0.30
CA LYS A 44 -4.59 -2.71 0.63
C LYS A 44 -4.56 -4.06 -0.09
N GLY A 45 -3.80 -5.00 0.46
CA GLY A 45 -3.70 -6.36 -0.08
C GLY A 45 -2.96 -6.47 -1.42
N ILE A 46 -2.25 -5.44 -1.86
CA ILE A 46 -1.47 -5.45 -3.12
C ILE A 46 0.01 -5.60 -2.82
N SER A 47 0.75 -6.19 -3.75
CA SER A 47 2.20 -6.34 -3.61
C SER A 47 2.90 -4.98 -3.48
N ARG A 48 4.11 -4.99 -2.91
CA ARG A 48 4.92 -3.78 -2.76
C ARG A 48 5.23 -3.10 -4.11
N THR A 49 5.52 -3.90 -5.13
CA THR A 49 5.83 -3.40 -6.48
C THR A 49 4.61 -2.75 -7.12
N ASP A 50 3.47 -3.43 -7.09
CA ASP A 50 2.22 -2.91 -7.67
C ASP A 50 1.74 -1.65 -6.93
N SER A 51 1.96 -1.58 -5.62
CA SER A 51 1.65 -0.40 -4.81
C SER A 51 2.49 0.80 -5.23
N LEU A 52 3.80 0.59 -5.41
CA LEU A 52 4.70 1.64 -5.89
C LEU A 52 4.31 2.10 -7.30
N GLU A 53 4.02 1.17 -8.21
CA GLU A 53 3.56 1.52 -9.56
C GLU A 53 2.27 2.34 -9.53
N LYS A 54 1.29 1.96 -8.70
CA LYS A 54 0.06 2.74 -8.50
C LYS A 54 0.35 4.16 -8.00
N ILE A 55 1.25 4.31 -7.03
CA ILE A 55 1.66 5.63 -6.51
C ILE A 55 2.30 6.48 -7.61
N LEU A 56 3.23 5.90 -8.38
CA LEU A 56 3.92 6.59 -9.47
C LEU A 56 2.95 6.99 -10.60
N ASN A 57 2.03 6.10 -10.96
CA ASN A 57 0.99 6.37 -11.95
C ASN A 57 0.06 7.51 -11.49
N TYR A 58 -0.35 7.49 -10.22
CA TYR A 58 -1.17 8.54 -9.63
C TYR A 58 -0.48 9.91 -9.65
N GLY A 59 0.83 9.95 -9.39
CA GLY A 59 1.64 11.17 -9.42
C GLY A 59 2.10 11.62 -10.81
N GLY A 60 1.68 10.94 -11.90
CA GLY A 60 2.16 11.25 -13.25
C GLY A 60 3.66 11.01 -13.45
N LYS A 61 4.29 10.20 -12.59
CA LYS A 61 5.73 9.88 -12.60
C LYS A 61 6.03 8.51 -13.20
N LYS A 62 5.13 7.98 -14.03
CA LYS A 62 5.36 6.75 -14.78
C LYS A 62 6.49 6.99 -15.79
N SER A 63 7.72 6.74 -15.36
CA SER A 63 8.84 6.51 -16.26
C SER A 63 8.81 5.04 -16.67
N ASN A 64 9.29 4.70 -17.87
CA ASN A 64 9.62 3.33 -18.29
C ASN A 64 10.82 2.79 -17.48
N LEU A 65 10.76 2.88 -16.15
CA LEU A 65 11.81 2.47 -15.22
C LEU A 65 11.69 1.00 -14.81
N LEU A 66 10.99 0.21 -15.63
CA LEU A 66 11.05 -1.25 -15.73
C LEU A 66 11.00 -1.62 -17.21
#